data_AF-A0A367J8Z6-F1
#
_entry.id   AF-A0A367J8Z6-F1
#
_cell.length_a   1.000
_cell.length_b   1.000
_cell.length_c   1.000
_cell.angle_alpha   90.00
_cell.angle_beta   90.00
_cell.angle_gamma   90.00
#
_symmetry.space_group_name_H-M   'P 1'
#
loop_
_entity.id
_entity.type
_entity.pdbx_description
1 polymer ?
#
loop_
_entity_poly.entity_id
_entity_poly.type
_entity_poly.pdbx_seq_one_letter_code
_entity_poly.pdbx_strand_id
1 'polypeptide(L)'
;MVSLFALFSINTIVLYIYLKYIISARQHKVDNFKPLRLTHKAIWSSLEHSRHAESTQQHQEITTLDEVDTALDHLIQLVIRDFIQSWFQKIAAQEQSFSISVNHIIRSAAVQVNKRLQQIDLLHVLLNRVMPKVTSHISDFRAAEISLRGKYLERSVTESDELDLLLASQFRQGRLHAALTTGAVTTKPTEIAYLRQLMDRVLPLIFNQKDTSSSLVHVVIREVVSCSILQPIMDMLADPDFWNQTIDTYVSHQMFILHT
;
A
#
# COMPACT_ATOMS: atom_id res chain seq x y z
N MET A 1 51.19 -16.19 31.41
CA MET A 1 51.47 -15.87 29.99
C MET A 1 51.65 -17.14 29.14
N VAL A 2 52.63 -18.00 29.41
CA VAL A 2 52.93 -19.20 28.58
C VAL A 2 51.74 -20.19 28.47
N SER A 3 50.97 -20.40 29.53
CA SER A 3 49.80 -21.31 29.51
C SER A 3 48.64 -20.84 28.63
N LEU A 4 48.41 -19.52 28.53
CA LEU A 4 47.36 -18.95 27.68
C LEU A 4 47.68 -19.08 26.19
N PHE A 5 48.95 -18.86 25.81
CA PHE A 5 49.40 -19.05 24.43
C PHE A 5 49.34 -20.53 23.99
N ALA A 6 49.61 -21.46 24.90
CA ALA A 6 49.47 -22.89 24.62
C ALA A 6 48.01 -23.29 24.37
N LEU A 7 47.06 -22.82 25.20
CA LEU A 7 45.63 -23.09 25.02
C LEU A 7 45.06 -22.47 23.74
N PHE A 8 45.52 -21.28 23.36
CA PHE A 8 45.13 -20.64 22.10
C PHE A 8 45.64 -21.44 20.89
N SER A 9 46.89 -21.89 20.93
CA SER A 9 47.49 -22.70 19.86
C SER A 9 46.80 -24.06 19.70
N ILE A 10 46.40 -24.69 20.81
CA ILE A 10 45.66 -25.96 20.75
C ILE A 10 44.25 -25.73 20.18
N ASN A 11 43.55 -24.66 20.58
CA ASN A 11 42.22 -24.35 20.04
C ASN A 11 42.25 -24.03 18.54
N THR A 12 43.26 -23.29 18.06
CA THR A 12 43.37 -23.00 16.62
C THR A 12 43.69 -24.26 15.81
N ILE A 13 44.50 -25.18 16.35
CA ILE A 13 44.76 -26.48 15.72
C ILE A 13 43.49 -27.35 15.68
N VAL A 14 42.76 -27.44 16.78
CA VAL A 14 41.50 -28.19 16.84
C VAL A 14 40.46 -27.60 15.88
N LEU A 15 40.34 -26.27 15.82
CA LEU A 15 39.46 -25.58 14.88
C LEU A 15 39.89 -25.83 13.43
N TYR A 16 41.19 -25.79 13.13
CA TYR A 16 41.71 -26.09 11.79
C TYR A 16 41.39 -27.52 11.37
N ILE A 17 41.56 -28.49 12.26
CA ILE A 17 41.23 -29.89 12.00
C ILE A 17 39.72 -30.06 11.83
N TYR A 18 38.90 -29.44 12.67
CA TYR A 18 37.45 -29.48 12.59
C TYR A 18 36.94 -28.89 11.27
N LEU A 19 37.42 -27.70 10.88
CA LEU A 19 37.11 -27.07 9.60
C LEU A 19 37.53 -27.96 8.43
N LYS A 20 38.76 -28.48 8.45
CA LYS A 20 39.30 -29.24 7.32
C LYS A 20 38.65 -30.61 7.16
N TYR A 21 38.32 -31.29 8.25
CA TYR A 21 37.88 -32.68 8.18
C TYR A 21 36.36 -32.85 8.23
N ILE A 22 35.64 -32.01 8.98
CA ILE A 22 34.17 -32.15 9.13
C ILE A 22 33.43 -31.29 8.10
N ILE A 23 33.88 -30.06 7.82
CA ILE A 23 33.22 -29.18 6.85
C ILE A 23 33.59 -29.59 5.42
N SER A 24 34.85 -29.95 5.16
CA SER A 24 35.26 -30.42 3.83
C SER A 24 34.63 -31.76 3.45
N ALA A 25 34.45 -32.69 4.42
CA ALA A 25 33.74 -33.94 4.17
C ALA A 25 32.22 -33.76 3.92
N ARG A 26 31.65 -32.61 4.33
CA ARG A 26 30.25 -32.23 4.06
C ARG A 26 30.06 -31.51 2.72
N GLN A 27 31.09 -31.34 1.90
CA GLN A 27 30.92 -30.89 0.53
C GLN A 27 30.25 -32.01 -0.28
N HIS A 28 28.92 -32.07 -0.20
CA HIS A 28 28.12 -32.78 -1.17
C HIS A 28 28.50 -32.24 -2.55
N LYS A 29 29.08 -33.11 -3.38
CA LYS A 29 29.25 -32.85 -4.80
C LYS A 29 27.85 -32.59 -5.35
N VAL A 30 27.56 -31.33 -5.68
CA VAL A 30 26.24 -30.97 -6.23
C VAL A 30 26.26 -31.39 -7.69
N ASP A 31 26.06 -32.68 -7.92
CA ASP A 31 26.06 -33.25 -9.26
C ASP A 31 24.81 -32.77 -10.01
N ASN A 32 25.05 -32.16 -11.18
CA ASN A 32 24.05 -31.72 -12.17
C ASN A 32 23.05 -30.64 -11.73
N PHE A 33 23.55 -29.41 -11.50
CA PHE A 33 22.73 -28.24 -11.75
C PHE A 33 22.42 -28.14 -13.24
N LYS A 34 21.16 -28.40 -13.63
CA LYS A 34 20.67 -27.98 -14.94
C LYS A 34 20.85 -26.46 -15.02
N PRO A 35 21.51 -25.93 -16.07
CA PRO A 35 21.66 -24.49 -16.21
C PRO A 35 20.28 -23.85 -16.18
N LEU A 36 20.12 -22.83 -15.34
CA LEU A 36 18.89 -22.04 -15.29
C LEU A 36 18.59 -21.55 -16.71
N ARG A 37 17.32 -21.53 -17.14
CA ARG A 37 16.95 -21.07 -18.51
C ARG A 37 17.57 -19.71 -18.88
N LEU A 38 17.81 -18.88 -17.87
CA LEU A 38 18.44 -17.56 -17.96
C LEU A 38 19.90 -17.60 -18.45
N THR A 39 20.64 -18.70 -18.23
CA THR A 39 22.06 -18.79 -18.62
C THR A 39 22.27 -19.30 -20.05
N HIS A 40 21.18 -19.68 -20.75
CA HIS A 40 21.27 -20.12 -22.14
C HIS A 40 21.42 -18.91 -23.07
N LYS A 41 22.50 -18.82 -23.85
CA LYS A 41 22.86 -17.64 -24.68
C LYS A 41 21.73 -17.18 -25.62
N ALA A 42 20.99 -18.12 -26.22
CA ALA A 42 19.86 -17.81 -27.10
C ALA A 42 18.64 -17.23 -26.35
N ILE A 43 18.45 -17.61 -25.08
CA ILE A 43 17.37 -17.10 -24.24
C ILE A 43 17.80 -15.74 -23.66
N TRP A 44 19.06 -15.61 -23.23
CA TRP A 44 19.61 -14.36 -22.72
C TRP A 44 19.48 -13.22 -23.72
N SER A 45 19.85 -13.45 -24.99
CA SER A 45 19.66 -12.41 -26.02
C SER A 45 18.19 -12.03 -26.17
N SER A 46 17.26 -12.99 -26.24
CA SER A 46 15.83 -12.67 -26.35
C SER A 46 15.31 -11.86 -25.15
N LEU A 47 15.76 -12.17 -23.93
CA LEU A 47 15.41 -11.43 -22.72
C LEU A 47 15.97 -10.01 -22.73
N GLU A 48 17.20 -9.81 -23.21
CA GLU A 48 17.79 -8.48 -23.39
C GLU A 48 16.93 -7.62 -24.32
N HIS A 49 16.47 -8.19 -25.45
CA HIS A 49 15.63 -7.48 -26.40
C HIS A 49 14.26 -7.14 -25.80
N SER A 50 13.63 -8.06 -25.09
CA SER A 50 12.38 -7.78 -24.36
C SER A 50 12.57 -6.68 -23.31
N ARG A 51 13.68 -6.71 -22.57
CA ARG A 51 14.01 -5.69 -21.56
C ARG A 51 14.22 -4.30 -22.16
N HIS A 52 14.90 -4.22 -23.30
CA HIS A 52 15.08 -2.96 -24.03
C HIS A 52 13.75 -2.44 -24.62
N ALA A 53 12.92 -3.34 -25.14
CA ALA A 53 11.59 -2.98 -25.64
C ALA A 53 10.69 -2.41 -24.53
N GLU A 54 10.67 -3.04 -23.36
CA GLU A 54 9.96 -2.55 -22.17
C GLU A 54 10.48 -1.18 -21.72
N SER A 55 11.78 -0.92 -21.86
CA SER A 55 12.39 0.38 -21.49
C SER A 55 12.04 1.52 -22.46
N THR A 56 11.54 1.21 -23.65
CA THR A 56 11.23 2.21 -24.70
C THR A 56 9.73 2.51 -24.80
N GLN A 57 8.91 1.89 -23.94
CA GLN A 57 7.47 1.97 -24.05
C GLN A 57 6.96 3.38 -23.68
N GLN A 58 6.17 3.96 -24.58
CA GLN A 58 5.73 5.34 -24.49
C GLN A 58 4.56 5.49 -23.50
N HIS A 59 4.45 6.69 -22.93
CA HIS A 59 3.46 7.04 -21.91
C HIS A 59 2.03 6.93 -22.45
N GLN A 60 1.13 6.36 -21.64
CA GLN A 60 -0.29 6.25 -21.96
C GLN A 60 -1.06 7.31 -21.15
N GLU A 61 -1.87 8.12 -21.85
CA GLU A 61 -2.79 9.09 -21.23
C GLU A 61 -3.88 8.36 -20.45
N ILE A 62 -4.14 8.82 -19.23
CA ILE A 62 -5.10 8.21 -18.31
C ILE A 62 -6.49 8.80 -18.51
N THR A 63 -6.56 10.13 -18.65
CA THR A 63 -7.82 10.89 -18.76
C THR A 63 -7.73 11.96 -19.85
N THR A 64 -8.88 12.34 -20.42
CA THR A 64 -8.98 13.42 -21.42
C THR A 64 -8.95 14.83 -20.80
N LEU A 65 -8.88 14.94 -19.47
CA LEU A 65 -8.84 16.19 -18.72
C LEU A 65 -7.39 16.48 -18.33
N ASP A 66 -6.80 17.51 -18.93
CA ASP A 66 -5.36 17.80 -18.86
C ASP A 66 -4.86 18.05 -17.42
N GLU A 67 -5.62 18.80 -16.63
CA GLU A 67 -5.26 19.09 -15.23
C GLU A 67 -5.23 17.82 -14.37
N VAL A 68 -6.20 16.93 -14.55
CA VAL A 68 -6.30 15.67 -13.81
C VAL A 68 -5.23 14.69 -14.28
N ASP A 69 -4.99 14.61 -15.58
CA ASP A 69 -3.96 13.73 -16.14
C ASP A 69 -2.56 14.16 -15.65
N THR A 70 -2.28 15.47 -15.64
CA THR A 70 -1.03 16.03 -15.10
C THR A 70 -0.86 15.74 -13.61
N ALA A 71 -1.92 15.90 -12.81
CA ALA A 71 -1.88 15.59 -11.38
C ALA A 71 -1.65 14.09 -11.11
N LEU A 72 -2.31 13.21 -11.86
CA LEU A 72 -2.11 11.77 -11.80
C LEU A 72 -0.71 11.38 -12.27
N ASP A 73 -0.20 12.02 -13.31
CA ASP A 73 1.15 11.82 -13.80
C ASP A 73 2.18 12.10 -12.71
N HIS A 74 2.08 13.27 -12.09
CA HIS A 74 2.96 13.67 -10.99
C HIS A 74 2.84 12.71 -9.79
N LEU A 75 1.62 12.30 -9.41
CA LEU A 75 1.41 11.32 -8.34
C LEU A 75 2.10 9.99 -8.65
N ILE A 76 1.94 9.47 -9.87
CA ILE A 76 2.58 8.21 -10.28
C ILE A 76 4.11 8.35 -10.25
N GLN A 77 4.66 9.48 -10.72
CA GLN A 77 6.09 9.73 -10.65
C GLN A 77 6.62 9.71 -9.20
N LEU A 78 5.90 10.34 -8.26
CA LEU A 78 6.24 10.31 -6.83
C LEU A 78 6.19 8.88 -6.28
N VAL A 79 5.14 8.12 -6.60
CA VAL A 79 5.01 6.73 -6.15
C VAL A 79 6.17 5.86 -6.65
N ILE A 80 6.53 5.96 -7.93
CA ILE A 80 7.65 5.21 -8.51
C ILE A 80 8.97 5.62 -7.85
N ARG A 81 9.22 6.92 -7.69
CA ARG A 81 10.46 7.43 -7.07
C ARG A 81 10.62 6.93 -5.63
N ASP A 82 9.58 7.07 -4.83
CA ASP A 82 9.68 6.88 -3.38
C ASP A 82 9.52 5.42 -2.97
N PHE A 83 8.68 4.64 -3.66
CA PHE A 83 8.37 3.26 -3.28
C PHE A 83 8.99 2.19 -4.17
N ILE A 84 9.57 2.54 -5.32
CA ILE A 84 10.21 1.58 -6.23
C ILE A 84 11.69 1.89 -6.39
N GLN A 85 12.03 3.07 -6.90
CA GLN A 85 13.42 3.43 -7.18
C GLN A 85 14.28 3.44 -5.92
N SER A 86 13.72 3.86 -4.78
CA SER A 86 14.41 3.98 -3.48
C SER A 86 15.08 2.69 -2.99
N TRP A 87 14.53 1.52 -3.32
CA TRP A 87 15.13 0.21 -3.03
C TRP A 87 15.70 -0.47 -4.26
N PHE A 88 15.08 -0.29 -5.44
CA PHE A 88 15.51 -0.99 -6.66
C PHE A 88 16.89 -0.51 -7.13
N GLN A 89 17.19 0.79 -7.05
CA GLN A 89 18.50 1.31 -7.41
C GLN A 89 19.63 0.74 -6.55
N LYS A 90 19.33 0.32 -5.31
CA LYS A 90 20.31 -0.33 -4.41
C LYS A 90 20.64 -1.75 -4.86
N ILE A 91 19.74 -2.40 -5.60
CA ILE A 91 19.90 -3.78 -6.08
C ILE A 91 20.49 -3.78 -7.50
N ALA A 92 19.97 -2.92 -8.39
CA ALA A 92 20.35 -2.89 -9.80
C ALA A 92 20.48 -1.45 -10.32
N ALA A 93 21.62 -0.82 -10.03
CA ALA A 93 21.85 0.61 -10.29
C ALA A 93 21.79 1.03 -11.77
N GLN A 94 22.06 0.12 -12.71
CA GLN A 94 22.06 0.40 -14.16
C GLN A 94 20.77 -0.02 -14.86
N GLU A 95 19.82 -0.63 -14.16
CA GLU A 95 18.59 -1.12 -14.75
C GLU A 95 17.42 -0.18 -14.45
N GLN A 96 16.63 0.17 -15.48
CA GLN A 96 15.41 0.99 -15.34
C GLN A 96 14.15 0.27 -15.84
N SER A 97 14.35 -0.83 -16.57
CA SER A 97 13.29 -1.65 -17.17
C SER A 97 12.17 -2.02 -16.20
N PHE A 98 12.54 -2.43 -14.98
CA PHE A 98 11.57 -2.75 -13.93
C PHE A 98 10.72 -1.55 -13.52
N SER A 99 11.32 -0.40 -13.22
CA SER A 99 10.58 0.82 -12.82
C SER A 99 9.64 1.30 -13.93
N ILE A 100 10.08 1.22 -15.19
CA ILE A 100 9.27 1.58 -16.37
C ILE A 100 8.10 0.60 -16.54
N SER A 101 8.36 -0.71 -16.41
CA SER A 101 7.33 -1.74 -16.46
C SER A 101 6.28 -1.54 -15.37
N VAL A 102 6.69 -1.24 -14.13
CA VAL A 102 5.72 -0.95 -13.04
C VAL A 102 4.93 0.33 -13.31
N ASN A 103 5.56 1.38 -13.83
CA ASN A 103 4.84 2.61 -14.25
C ASN A 103 3.78 2.29 -15.31
N HIS A 104 4.12 1.52 -16.34
CA HIS A 104 3.18 1.09 -17.36
C HIS A 104 2.01 0.28 -16.78
N ILE A 105 2.30 -0.65 -15.86
CA ILE A 105 1.28 -1.46 -15.17
C ILE A 105 0.32 -0.54 -14.37
N ILE A 106 0.85 0.40 -13.58
CA ILE A 106 0.03 1.36 -12.81
C ILE A 106 -0.84 2.22 -13.73
N ARG A 107 -0.30 2.69 -14.86
CA ARG A 107 -1.07 3.48 -15.85
C ARG A 107 -2.15 2.68 -16.54
N SER A 108 -1.84 1.48 -17.00
CA SER A 108 -2.82 0.57 -17.58
C SER A 108 -3.96 0.29 -16.59
N ALA A 109 -3.64 0.11 -15.31
CA ALA A 109 -4.64 0.01 -14.25
C ALA A 109 -5.47 1.29 -14.10
N ALA A 110 -4.84 2.46 -14.05
CA ALA A 110 -5.53 3.75 -13.95
C ALA A 110 -6.49 3.98 -15.13
N VAL A 111 -6.07 3.66 -16.36
CA VAL A 111 -6.91 3.72 -17.57
C VAL A 111 -8.10 2.77 -17.46
N GLN A 112 -7.90 1.55 -16.97
CA GLN A 112 -9.00 0.59 -16.79
C GLN A 112 -9.98 1.04 -15.71
N VAL A 113 -9.48 1.63 -14.63
CA VAL A 113 -10.32 2.24 -13.59
C VAL A 113 -11.12 3.41 -14.16
N ASN A 114 -10.47 4.32 -14.91
CA ASN A 114 -11.13 5.46 -15.53
C ASN A 114 -12.24 5.02 -16.49
N LYS A 115 -11.97 4.03 -17.37
CA LYS A 115 -12.98 3.45 -18.27
C LYS A 115 -14.19 2.90 -17.52
N ARG A 116 -13.99 2.28 -16.36
CA ARG A 116 -15.09 1.77 -15.53
C ARG A 116 -15.84 2.89 -14.83
N LEU A 117 -15.13 3.90 -14.32
CA LEU A 117 -15.75 5.08 -13.71
C LEU A 117 -16.64 5.83 -14.69
N GLN A 118 -16.23 5.95 -15.96
CA GLN A 118 -17.03 6.56 -17.02
C GLN A 118 -18.33 5.79 -17.33
N GLN A 119 -18.39 4.50 -17.02
CA GLN A 119 -19.59 3.67 -17.19
C GLN A 119 -20.53 3.72 -15.99
N ILE A 120 -20.10 4.31 -14.87
CA ILE A 120 -20.87 4.35 -13.64
C ILE A 120 -21.67 5.65 -13.59
N ASP A 121 -22.97 5.55 -13.35
CA ASP A 121 -23.80 6.70 -12.98
C ASP A 121 -23.41 7.16 -11.56
N LEU A 122 -22.54 8.17 -11.52
CA LEU A 122 -22.03 8.74 -10.28
C LEU A 122 -23.15 9.31 -9.40
N LEU A 123 -24.14 9.96 -10.01
CA LEU A 123 -25.25 10.56 -9.28
C LEU A 123 -26.08 9.47 -8.60
N HIS A 124 -26.40 8.39 -9.32
CA HIS A 124 -27.11 7.26 -8.75
C HIS A 124 -26.31 6.59 -7.61
N VAL A 125 -25.01 6.39 -7.79
CA VAL A 125 -24.16 5.83 -6.71
C VAL A 125 -24.14 6.75 -5.49
N LEU A 126 -24.01 8.05 -5.69
CA LEU A 126 -23.97 9.03 -4.62
C LEU A 126 -25.28 9.06 -3.84
N LEU A 127 -26.41 9.18 -4.53
CA LEU A 127 -27.72 9.30 -3.89
C LEU A 127 -28.23 7.99 -3.29
N ASN A 128 -28.03 6.85 -3.97
CA ASN A 128 -28.63 5.57 -3.56
C ASN A 128 -27.69 4.65 -2.78
N ARG A 129 -26.37 4.90 -2.81
CA ARG A 129 -25.39 4.08 -2.05
C ARG A 129 -24.65 4.87 -1.01
N VAL A 130 -24.07 6.03 -1.36
CA VAL A 130 -23.22 6.79 -0.43
C VAL A 130 -24.06 7.52 0.61
N MET A 131 -25.03 8.34 0.18
CA MET A 131 -25.87 9.14 1.09
C MET A 131 -26.57 8.30 2.17
N PRO A 132 -27.22 7.17 1.85
CA PRO A 132 -27.86 6.35 2.89
C PRO A 132 -26.86 5.81 3.92
N LYS A 133 -25.63 5.50 3.51
CA LYS A 133 -24.57 5.05 4.44
C LYS A 133 -24.10 6.19 5.35
N VAL A 134 -23.92 7.39 4.80
CA VAL A 134 -23.55 8.59 5.57
C VAL A 134 -24.66 8.95 6.55
N THR A 135 -25.91 9.05 6.08
CA THR A 135 -27.06 9.35 6.95
C THR A 135 -27.25 8.31 8.04
N SER A 136 -27.14 7.02 7.70
CA SER A 136 -27.18 5.95 8.70
C SER A 136 -26.05 6.08 9.72
N HIS A 137 -24.82 6.35 9.27
CA HIS A 137 -23.68 6.54 10.16
C HIS A 137 -23.90 7.71 11.13
N ILE A 138 -24.35 8.87 10.63
CA ILE A 138 -24.66 10.05 11.46
C ILE A 138 -25.79 9.73 12.45
N SER A 139 -26.83 9.03 12.02
CA SER A 139 -27.93 8.62 12.90
C SER A 139 -27.46 7.68 14.01
N ASP A 140 -26.64 6.68 13.66
CA ASP A 140 -26.10 5.71 14.61
C ASP A 140 -25.13 6.36 15.61
N PHE A 141 -24.33 7.31 15.12
CA PHE A 141 -23.43 8.12 15.95
C PHE A 141 -24.21 8.97 16.96
N ARG A 142 -25.24 9.70 16.51
CA ARG A 142 -26.11 10.48 17.40
C ARG A 142 -26.82 9.61 18.43
N ALA A 143 -27.31 8.44 18.03
CA ALA A 143 -27.93 7.50 18.97
C ALA A 143 -26.94 7.02 20.04
N ALA A 144 -25.69 6.75 19.66
CA ALA A 144 -24.62 6.41 20.60
C ALA A 144 -24.29 7.57 21.54
N GLU A 145 -24.21 8.80 21.03
CA GLU A 145 -23.95 10.00 21.82
C GLU A 145 -25.07 10.27 22.84
N ILE A 146 -26.34 10.15 22.43
CA ILE A 146 -27.49 10.33 23.33
C ILE A 146 -27.51 9.24 24.41
N SER A 147 -27.25 7.98 24.06
CA SER A 147 -27.13 6.86 25.01
C SER A 147 -26.03 7.12 26.05
N LEU A 148 -24.91 7.71 25.61
CA LEU A 148 -23.79 8.07 26.47
C LEU A 148 -24.17 9.25 27.37
N ARG A 149 -24.61 10.39 26.82
CA ARG A 149 -25.01 11.58 27.60
C ARG A 149 -26.15 11.30 28.58
N GLY A 150 -27.12 10.45 28.22
CA GLY A 150 -28.20 10.02 29.11
C GLY A 150 -27.73 9.23 30.33
N LYS A 151 -26.57 8.56 30.24
CA LYS A 151 -25.89 7.88 31.36
C LYS A 151 -24.89 8.79 32.11
N TYR A 152 -24.50 9.92 31.52
CA TYR A 152 -23.41 10.79 31.98
C TYR A 152 -23.84 12.09 32.68
N LEU A 153 -25.14 12.29 32.94
CA LEU A 153 -25.65 13.38 33.78
C LEU A 153 -25.05 13.41 35.21
N GLU A 154 -24.32 12.38 35.65
CA GLU A 154 -23.66 12.31 36.97
C GLU A 154 -22.14 12.51 36.96
N ARG A 155 -21.46 12.56 35.80
CA ARG A 155 -19.99 12.63 35.76
C ARG A 155 -19.52 13.52 34.61
N SER A 156 -19.12 14.76 34.92
CA SER A 156 -18.47 15.65 33.97
C SER A 156 -17.09 15.10 33.60
N VAL A 157 -17.01 14.39 32.48
CA VAL A 157 -15.73 13.95 31.91
C VAL A 157 -15.45 14.83 30.71
N THR A 158 -14.35 15.58 30.79
CA THR A 158 -13.78 16.39 29.71
C THR A 158 -13.48 15.51 28.49
N GLU A 159 -13.49 16.08 27.28
CA GLU A 159 -13.08 15.43 26.01
C GLU A 159 -11.78 14.62 26.22
N SER A 160 -11.90 13.30 26.31
CA SER A 160 -10.81 12.38 26.62
C SER A 160 -10.89 11.14 25.74
N ASP A 161 -9.75 10.51 25.48
CA ASP A 161 -9.66 9.25 24.72
C ASP A 161 -10.58 8.16 25.29
N GLU A 162 -10.83 8.18 26.61
CA GLU A 162 -11.76 7.26 27.27
C GLU A 162 -13.23 7.49 26.85
N LEU A 163 -13.62 8.75 26.68
CA LEU A 163 -14.96 9.10 26.22
C LEU A 163 -15.18 8.63 24.78
N ASP A 164 -14.18 8.80 23.91
CA ASP A 164 -14.22 8.34 22.52
C ASP A 164 -14.30 6.82 22.43
N LEU A 165 -13.54 6.11 23.26
CA LEU A 165 -13.60 4.65 23.34
C LEU A 165 -15.00 4.16 23.79
N LEU A 166 -15.59 4.84 24.77
CA LEU A 166 -16.93 4.53 25.25
C LEU A 166 -17.99 4.85 24.20
N LEU A 167 -17.87 5.96 23.49
CA LEU A 167 -18.75 6.31 22.38
C LEU A 167 -18.67 5.25 21.27
N ALA A 168 -17.46 4.83 20.90
CA ALA A 168 -17.24 3.76 19.94
C ALA A 168 -17.85 2.43 20.41
N SER A 169 -17.82 2.12 21.71
CA SER A 169 -18.48 0.94 22.29
C SER A 169 -20.02 1.00 22.21
N GLN A 170 -20.60 2.20 22.23
CA GLN A 170 -22.05 2.40 22.10
C GLN A 170 -22.50 2.44 20.63
N PHE A 171 -21.60 2.80 19.70
CA PHE A 171 -21.90 2.85 18.27
C PHE A 171 -22.40 1.49 17.76
N ARG A 172 -23.64 1.45 17.25
CA ARG A 172 -24.32 0.20 16.82
C ARG A 172 -24.20 -0.93 17.83
N GLN A 173 -24.29 -0.63 19.13
CA GLN A 173 -24.14 -1.62 20.21
C GLN A 173 -22.78 -2.34 20.16
N GLY A 174 -21.71 -1.62 19.82
CA GLY A 174 -20.34 -2.13 19.72
C GLY A 174 -20.02 -2.82 18.39
N ARG A 175 -20.93 -2.77 17.40
CA ARG A 175 -20.68 -3.31 16.06
C ARG A 175 -19.96 -2.29 15.19
N LEU A 176 -18.64 -2.26 15.34
CA LEU A 176 -17.75 -1.48 14.48
C LEU A 176 -17.43 -2.19 13.17
N HIS A 177 -16.86 -1.43 12.24
CA HIS A 177 -16.33 -1.97 10.99
C HIS A 177 -15.17 -2.93 11.28
N ALA A 178 -14.94 -3.93 10.42
CA ALA A 178 -13.91 -4.97 10.61
C ALA A 178 -12.47 -4.43 10.72
N ALA A 179 -12.24 -3.21 10.23
CA ALA A 179 -10.96 -2.51 10.34
C ALA A 179 -10.71 -1.89 11.73
N LEU A 180 -11.75 -1.76 12.57
CA LEU A 180 -11.73 -1.02 13.83
C LEU A 180 -11.90 -1.97 15.01
N THR A 181 -11.29 -1.64 16.14
CA THR A 181 -11.40 -2.43 17.37
C THR A 181 -11.27 -1.51 18.58
N THR A 182 -12.21 -1.60 19.54
CA THR A 182 -12.20 -0.80 20.77
C THR A 182 -11.23 -1.31 21.85
N GLY A 183 -10.65 -2.50 21.67
CA GLY A 183 -9.75 -3.12 22.65
C GLY A 183 -8.26 -2.87 22.41
N ALA A 184 -7.90 -2.20 21.31
CA ALA A 184 -6.50 -1.97 20.93
C ALA A 184 -6.14 -0.49 21.08
N VAL A 185 -4.88 -0.22 21.47
CA VAL A 185 -4.33 1.14 21.56
C VAL A 185 -4.31 1.83 20.20
N THR A 186 -4.18 1.07 19.11
CA THR A 186 -4.23 1.59 17.73
C THR A 186 -4.98 0.65 16.80
N THR A 187 -5.71 1.20 15.83
CA THR A 187 -6.43 0.47 14.77
C THR A 187 -5.64 0.35 13.46
N LYS A 188 -4.46 0.97 13.37
CA LYS A 188 -3.64 0.98 12.15
C LYS A 188 -3.33 -0.42 11.59
N PRO A 189 -2.93 -1.42 12.40
CA PRO A 189 -2.62 -2.75 11.86
C PRO A 189 -3.84 -3.44 11.23
N THR A 190 -5.02 -3.28 11.82
CA THR A 190 -6.27 -3.86 11.33
C THR A 190 -6.83 -3.11 10.12
N GLU A 191 -6.65 -1.79 10.05
CA GLU A 191 -6.94 -0.98 8.86
C GLU A 191 -6.12 -1.42 7.66
N ILE A 192 -4.80 -1.50 7.80
CA ILE A 192 -3.90 -1.92 6.73
C ILE A 192 -4.23 -3.37 6.29
N ALA A 193 -4.50 -4.27 7.24
CA ALA A 193 -4.90 -5.64 6.93
C ALA A 193 -6.21 -5.69 6.12
N TYR A 194 -7.19 -4.85 6.48
CA TYR A 194 -8.44 -4.73 5.72
C TYR A 194 -8.20 -4.17 4.31
N LEU A 195 -7.36 -3.14 4.17
CA LEU A 195 -6.99 -2.58 2.86
C LEU A 195 -6.27 -3.60 1.98
N ARG A 196 -5.37 -4.41 2.53
CA ARG A 196 -4.74 -5.53 1.80
C ARG A 196 -5.75 -6.53 1.28
N GLN A 197 -6.71 -6.95 2.12
CA GLN A 197 -7.78 -7.88 1.72
C GLN A 197 -8.73 -7.27 0.69
N LEU A 198 -8.96 -5.96 0.75
CA LEU A 198 -9.70 -5.24 -0.29
C LEU A 198 -8.94 -5.28 -1.60
N MET A 199 -7.63 -4.98 -1.59
CA MET A 199 -6.79 -5.02 -2.78
C MET A 199 -6.68 -6.42 -3.38
N ASP A 200 -6.60 -7.49 -2.58
CA ASP A 200 -6.62 -8.87 -3.10
C ASP A 200 -7.88 -9.18 -3.92
N ARG A 201 -9.01 -8.50 -3.65
CA ARG A 201 -10.26 -8.65 -4.43
C ARG A 201 -10.34 -7.71 -5.63
N VAL A 202 -9.72 -6.53 -5.53
CA VAL A 202 -9.79 -5.46 -6.54
C VAL A 202 -8.73 -5.65 -7.63
N LEU A 203 -7.51 -6.08 -7.27
CA LEU A 203 -6.39 -6.27 -8.21
C LEU A 203 -6.75 -7.18 -9.39
N PRO A 204 -7.41 -8.34 -9.22
CA PRO A 204 -7.78 -9.22 -10.34
C PRO A 204 -8.81 -8.59 -11.29
N LEU A 205 -9.54 -7.57 -10.82
CA LEU A 205 -10.52 -6.86 -11.63
C LEU A 205 -9.85 -5.76 -12.46
N ILE A 206 -8.73 -5.21 -12.01
CA ILE A 206 -8.03 -4.09 -12.67
C ILE A 206 -6.90 -4.57 -13.57
N PHE A 207 -6.23 -5.67 -13.23
CA PHE A 207 -5.09 -6.18 -13.99
C PHE A 207 -5.48 -7.35 -14.90
N ASN A 208 -4.92 -7.37 -16.11
CA ASN A 208 -5.01 -8.55 -16.97
C ASN A 208 -4.14 -9.68 -16.37
N GLN A 209 -4.54 -10.94 -16.56
CA GLN A 209 -3.80 -12.12 -16.05
C GLN A 209 -2.33 -12.18 -16.52
N LYS A 210 -2.01 -11.53 -17.65
CA LYS A 210 -0.65 -11.46 -18.18
C LYS A 210 0.27 -10.58 -17.32
N ASP A 211 -0.26 -9.48 -16.79
CA ASP A 211 0.49 -8.46 -16.04
C ASP A 211 0.73 -8.88 -14.57
N THR A 212 -0.09 -9.80 -14.05
CA THR A 212 0.00 -10.35 -12.68
C THR A 212 0.52 -11.79 -12.64
N SER A 213 1.12 -12.27 -13.73
CA SER A 213 1.68 -13.63 -13.83
C SER A 213 2.77 -13.93 -12.78
N SER A 214 3.43 -12.90 -12.25
CA SER A 214 4.39 -13.01 -11.15
C SER A 214 3.73 -12.71 -9.80
N SER A 215 3.74 -13.69 -8.90
CA SER A 215 3.27 -13.53 -7.52
C SER A 215 4.01 -12.41 -6.77
N LEU A 216 5.28 -12.15 -7.12
CA LEU A 216 6.07 -11.09 -6.48
C LEU A 216 5.53 -9.71 -6.86
N VAL A 217 5.22 -9.50 -8.14
CA VAL A 217 4.67 -8.24 -8.66
C VAL A 217 3.33 -7.95 -8.00
N HIS A 218 2.46 -8.97 -7.89
CA HIS A 218 1.18 -8.84 -7.19
C HIS A 218 1.35 -8.39 -5.73
N VAL A 219 2.26 -9.01 -4.99
CA VAL A 219 2.53 -8.65 -3.58
C VAL A 219 3.05 -7.21 -3.49
N VAL A 220 4.03 -6.83 -4.32
CA VAL A 220 4.59 -5.47 -4.30
C VAL A 220 3.52 -4.43 -4.61
N ILE A 221 2.71 -4.63 -5.66
CA ILE A 221 1.62 -3.70 -6.01
C ILE A 221 0.61 -3.60 -4.87
N ARG A 222 0.20 -4.74 -4.28
CA ARG A 222 -0.73 -4.74 -3.15
C ARG A 222 -0.19 -3.94 -1.97
N GLU A 223 1.07 -4.13 -1.60
CA GLU A 223 1.68 -3.42 -0.48
C GLU A 223 1.83 -1.93 -0.76
N VAL A 224 2.31 -1.55 -1.95
CA VAL A 224 2.44 -0.14 -2.34
C VAL A 224 1.07 0.55 -2.36
N VAL A 225 0.07 -0.05 -3.02
CA VAL A 225 -1.26 0.59 -3.09
C VAL A 225 -1.93 0.65 -1.71
N SER A 226 -1.86 -0.41 -0.91
CA SER A 226 -2.51 -0.43 0.41
C SER A 226 -1.85 0.53 1.39
N CYS A 227 -0.52 0.49 1.50
CA CYS A 227 0.21 1.22 2.53
C CYS A 227 0.59 2.65 2.11
N SER A 228 0.93 2.85 0.85
CA SER A 228 1.47 4.14 0.38
C SER A 228 0.41 5.06 -0.21
N ILE A 229 -0.73 4.51 -0.64
CA ILE A 229 -1.78 5.29 -1.31
C ILE A 229 -3.06 5.25 -0.49
N LEU A 230 -3.64 4.07 -0.28
CA LEU A 230 -4.95 3.96 0.37
C LEU A 230 -4.91 4.33 1.85
N GLN A 231 -3.90 3.91 2.61
CA GLN A 231 -3.82 4.26 4.02
C GLN A 231 -3.73 5.78 4.25
N PRO A 232 -2.81 6.54 3.59
CA PRO A 232 -2.78 7.99 3.73
C PRO A 232 -4.07 8.69 3.28
N ILE A 233 -4.72 8.18 2.23
CA ILE A 233 -6.02 8.71 1.78
C ILE A 233 -7.09 8.48 2.86
N MET A 234 -7.14 7.29 3.45
CA MET A 234 -8.09 7.00 4.53
C MET A 234 -7.84 7.88 5.76
N ASP A 235 -6.57 8.13 6.09
CA ASP A 235 -6.17 8.99 7.21
C ASP A 235 -6.59 10.45 6.96
N MET A 236 -6.33 10.95 5.74
CA MET A 236 -6.75 12.28 5.31
C MET A 236 -8.28 12.44 5.33
N LEU A 237 -9.03 11.44 4.86
CA LEU A 237 -10.50 11.49 4.83
C LEU A 237 -11.14 11.36 6.22
N ALA A 238 -10.44 10.69 7.15
CA ALA A 238 -10.88 10.54 8.54
C ALA A 238 -10.56 11.78 9.39
N ASP A 239 -9.65 12.63 8.93
CA ASP A 239 -9.27 13.86 9.62
C ASP A 239 -10.37 14.94 9.47
N PRO A 240 -10.98 15.41 10.58
CA PRO A 240 -11.97 16.48 10.51
C PRO A 240 -11.39 17.80 9.98
N ASP A 241 -10.11 18.09 10.20
CA ASP A 241 -9.49 19.34 9.75
C ASP A 241 -9.38 19.41 8.23
N PHE A 242 -9.16 18.26 7.57
CA PHE A 242 -9.18 18.17 6.11
C PHE A 242 -10.51 18.68 5.54
N TRP A 243 -11.64 18.23 6.12
CA TRP A 243 -12.97 18.68 5.69
C TRP A 243 -13.22 20.14 6.02
N ASN A 244 -12.83 20.58 7.23
CA ASN A 244 -12.97 21.98 7.64
C ASN A 244 -12.23 22.93 6.69
N GLN A 245 -10.96 22.64 6.38
CA GLN A 245 -10.15 23.43 5.44
C GLN A 245 -10.70 23.39 4.02
N THR A 246 -11.20 22.23 3.59
CA THR A 246 -11.82 22.07 2.28
C THR A 246 -13.04 22.98 2.17
N ILE A 247 -13.95 22.93 3.15
CA ILE A 247 -15.15 23.78 3.19
C ILE A 247 -14.77 25.26 3.21
N ASP A 248 -13.82 25.65 4.06
CA ASP A 248 -13.36 27.04 4.16
C ASP A 248 -12.81 27.56 2.83
N THR A 249 -12.02 26.74 2.13
CA THR A 249 -11.46 27.09 0.82
C THR A 249 -12.56 27.31 -0.22
N TYR A 250 -13.54 26.41 -0.29
CA TYR A 250 -14.66 26.55 -1.22
C TYR A 250 -15.53 27.77 -0.91
N VAL A 251 -15.87 28.00 0.36
CA VAL A 251 -16.68 29.15 0.78
C VAL A 251 -15.94 30.46 0.51
N SER A 252 -14.65 30.52 0.84
CA SER A 252 -13.79 31.69 0.60
C SER A 252 -13.68 32.01 -0.90
N HIS A 253 -13.47 30.99 -1.73
CA HIS A 253 -13.39 31.16 -3.19
C HIS A 253 -14.73 31.65 -3.77
N GLN A 254 -15.86 31.14 -3.28
CA GLN A 254 -17.18 31.56 -3.74
C GLN A 254 -17.54 32.99 -3.29
N MET A 255 -17.08 33.41 -2.10
CA MET A 255 -17.22 34.79 -1.64
C MET A 255 -16.41 35.77 -2.49
N PHE A 256 -15.22 35.38 -2.95
CA PHE A 256 -14.39 36.20 -3.85
C PHE A 256 -15.05 36.41 -5.23
N ILE A 257 -15.64 35.35 -5.80
CA ILE A 257 -16.36 35.43 -7.09
C ILE A 257 -17.62 36.30 -7.00
N LEU A 258 -18.32 36.32 -5.86
CA LEU A 258 -19.52 37.15 -5.68
C LEU A 258 -19.21 38.65 -5.44
N HIS A 259 -17.96 39.00 -5.18
CA HIS A 259 -17.50 40.37 -4.94
C HIS A 259 -16.73 40.99 -6.12
N THR A 260 -16.59 40.28 -7.23
CA THR A 260 -16.00 40.76 -8.50
C THR A 260 -17.07 40.86 -9.59
#